data_AF-A0A3M0S1B1-F1
#
_entry.id   AF-A0A3M0S1B1-F1
#
_cell.length_a   1.000
_cell.length_b   1.000
_cell.length_c   1.000
_cell.angle_alpha   90.00
_cell.angle_beta   90.00
_cell.angle_gamma   90.00
#
_symmetry.space_group_name_H-M   'P 1'
#
loop_
_entity.id
_entity.type
_entity.pdbx_description
1 polymer ?
#
loop_
_entity_poly.entity_id
_entity_poly.type
_entity_poly.pdbx_seq_one_letter_code
_entity_poly.pdbx_strand_id
1 'polypeptide(L)'
;MKINKKAAMLISFTIGILMFASTAFAEVNSKSGYDILKDSLKYTAQNCTSKFSSFTVDSSFLVKDNGSIIYSKNMLNKYNLSNKSVENTSKTNNGTTVSNELYYKDKNTIINNNTLNGNMYYVTNITDKTKADDSILSDPFKENRTSDIEKIVDAAIGNLKDSISVTEKPDGSKKLLTSLNENQIPSLINALISFKLKEDITNINKQHSQSDSSSVKLPQISKDVFVKNASAEITTDKNGSIRNGHHNKKRG
;
A
#
# COMPACT_ATOMS: atom_id res chain seq x y z
N MET A 1 19.93 -2.63 7.65
CA MET A 1 18.71 -2.72 8.49
C MET A 1 17.58 -3.36 7.69
N LYS A 2 16.98 -4.44 8.19
CA LYS A 2 15.83 -5.16 7.58
C LYS A 2 14.59 -5.03 8.48
N ILE A 3 14.01 -3.83 8.56
CA ILE A 3 12.62 -3.60 8.99
C ILE A 3 12.17 -2.44 8.08
N ASN A 4 11.26 -2.61 7.12
CA ASN A 4 9.81 -2.52 7.37
C ASN A 4 8.94 -3.02 6.21
N LYS A 5 9.41 -4.00 5.41
CA LYS A 5 8.60 -4.61 4.35
C LYS A 5 7.25 -5.17 4.88
N LYS A 6 7.19 -5.53 6.17
CA LYS A 6 6.02 -6.13 6.83
C LYS A 6 5.03 -5.10 7.42
N ALA A 7 5.45 -3.91 7.85
CA ALA A 7 4.51 -2.85 8.23
C ALA A 7 3.82 -2.21 7.01
N ALA A 8 4.51 -2.15 5.87
CA ALA A 8 3.88 -1.82 4.59
C ALA A 8 2.90 -2.94 4.15
N MET A 9 3.23 -4.21 4.42
CA MET A 9 2.38 -5.39 4.19
C MET A 9 1.12 -5.41 5.09
N LEU A 10 1.25 -4.95 6.35
CA LEU A 10 0.18 -4.73 7.34
C LEU A 10 -0.99 -3.91 6.76
N ILE A 11 -0.63 -2.96 5.89
CA ILE A 11 -1.55 -1.95 5.40
C ILE A 11 -1.94 -2.22 3.95
N SER A 12 -1.04 -2.74 3.10
CA SER A 12 -1.39 -3.06 1.71
C SER A 12 -2.40 -4.20 1.58
N PHE A 13 -2.41 -5.17 2.50
CA PHE A 13 -3.42 -6.22 2.51
C PHE A 13 -4.77 -5.75 3.06
N THR A 14 -4.75 -5.00 4.17
CA THR A 14 -5.97 -4.47 4.82
C THR A 14 -6.62 -3.38 3.98
N ILE A 15 -5.83 -2.46 3.39
CA ILE A 15 -6.31 -1.48 2.39
C ILE A 15 -6.75 -2.21 1.11
N GLY A 16 -6.04 -3.26 0.70
CA GLY A 16 -6.44 -4.10 -0.43
C GLY A 16 -7.86 -4.65 -0.23
N ILE A 17 -8.15 -5.28 0.91
CA ILE A 17 -9.48 -5.78 1.27
C ILE A 17 -10.52 -4.65 1.35
N LEU A 18 -10.16 -3.49 1.91
CA LEU A 18 -11.04 -2.33 2.08
C LEU A 18 -11.39 -1.60 0.77
N MET A 19 -10.54 -1.70 -0.26
CA MET A 19 -10.77 -1.07 -1.57
C MET A 19 -11.93 -1.68 -2.36
N PHE A 20 -12.53 -2.77 -1.88
CA PHE A 20 -13.44 -3.61 -2.65
C PHE A 20 -14.94 -3.44 -2.33
N ALA A 21 -15.38 -2.32 -1.76
CA ALA A 21 -16.76 -2.20 -1.30
C ALA A 21 -17.30 -0.75 -1.26
N SER A 22 -18.59 -0.54 -1.62
CA SER A 22 -19.55 0.58 -1.39
C SER A 22 -20.58 0.87 -2.51
N THR A 23 -21.84 1.17 -2.24
CA THR A 23 -22.87 1.68 -3.21
C THR A 23 -22.44 2.90 -4.11
N ALA A 24 -22.95 3.17 -5.32
CA ALA A 24 -24.33 3.10 -5.85
C ALA A 24 -24.41 3.05 -7.41
N PHE A 25 -25.56 2.53 -7.88
CA PHE A 25 -26.05 2.35 -9.27
C PHE A 25 -25.47 3.23 -10.39
N ALA A 26 -24.92 2.59 -11.43
CA ALA A 26 -25.03 3.03 -12.83
C ALA A 26 -24.74 1.87 -13.83
N GLU A 27 -25.45 1.95 -14.95
CA GLU A 27 -25.58 1.10 -16.15
C GLU A 27 -24.65 -0.09 -16.41
N VAL A 28 -25.31 -1.16 -16.86
CA VAL A 28 -24.80 -2.43 -17.35
C VAL A 28 -23.84 -2.22 -18.52
N ASN A 29 -22.55 -2.25 -18.23
CA ASN A 29 -21.54 -2.79 -19.13
C ASN A 29 -20.99 -4.07 -18.48
N SER A 30 -20.83 -5.12 -19.26
CA SER A 30 -20.62 -6.54 -18.90
C SER A 30 -19.62 -6.95 -17.77
N LYS A 31 -18.91 -6.03 -17.10
CA LYS A 31 -18.06 -6.28 -15.93
C LYS A 31 -18.45 -5.38 -14.75
N SER A 32 -18.44 -5.91 -13.52
CA SER A 32 -18.69 -5.12 -12.31
C SER A 32 -17.59 -4.09 -12.08
N GLY A 33 -17.89 -3.00 -11.35
CA GLY A 33 -16.88 -2.01 -10.97
C GLY A 33 -15.74 -2.61 -10.14
N TYR A 34 -16.04 -3.63 -9.34
CA TYR A 34 -15.06 -4.47 -8.65
C TYR A 34 -14.11 -5.18 -9.60
N ASP A 35 -14.62 -5.82 -10.65
CA ASP A 35 -13.76 -6.53 -11.61
C ASP A 35 -12.84 -5.55 -12.34
N ILE A 36 -13.35 -4.36 -12.70
CA ILE A 36 -12.54 -3.29 -13.33
C ILE A 36 -11.43 -2.85 -12.37
N LEU A 37 -11.74 -2.61 -11.10
CA LEU A 37 -10.75 -2.24 -10.08
C LEU A 37 -9.67 -3.33 -9.93
N LYS A 38 -10.09 -4.58 -9.76
CA LYS A 38 -9.19 -5.73 -9.60
C LYS A 38 -8.26 -5.89 -10.79
N ASP A 39 -8.81 -5.82 -12.00
CA ASP A 39 -8.05 -5.87 -13.25
C ASP A 39 -7.06 -4.71 -13.33
N SER A 40 -7.47 -3.49 -12.96
CA SER A 40 -6.60 -2.32 -12.94
C SER A 40 -5.45 -2.44 -11.94
N LEU A 41 -5.68 -2.98 -10.75
CA LEU A 41 -4.62 -3.24 -9.76
C LEU A 41 -3.61 -4.26 -10.30
N LYS A 42 -4.09 -5.39 -10.83
CA LYS A 42 -3.25 -6.43 -11.44
C LYS A 42 -2.43 -5.89 -12.60
N TYR A 43 -3.09 -5.19 -13.52
CA TYR A 43 -2.45 -4.63 -14.71
C TYR A 43 -1.38 -3.58 -14.33
N THR A 44 -1.66 -2.74 -13.33
CA THR A 44 -0.69 -1.75 -12.83
C THR A 44 0.51 -2.43 -12.18
N ALA A 45 0.28 -3.42 -11.31
CA ALA A 45 1.34 -4.17 -10.66
C ALA A 45 2.26 -4.89 -11.65
N GLN A 46 1.67 -5.53 -12.67
CA GLN A 46 2.42 -6.13 -13.76
C GLN A 46 3.23 -5.07 -14.52
N ASN A 47 2.63 -3.94 -14.90
CA ASN A 47 3.35 -2.91 -15.63
C ASN A 47 4.48 -2.26 -14.83
N CYS A 48 4.30 -2.06 -13.52
CA CYS A 48 5.34 -1.57 -12.61
C CYS A 48 6.52 -2.55 -12.45
N THR A 49 6.35 -3.82 -12.77
CA THR A 49 7.42 -4.83 -12.65
C THR A 49 8.07 -5.17 -13.99
N SER A 50 7.34 -5.05 -15.11
CA SER A 50 7.82 -5.55 -16.40
C SER A 50 7.79 -4.57 -17.57
N LYS A 51 7.10 -3.42 -17.46
CA LYS A 51 6.84 -2.55 -18.63
C LYS A 51 7.30 -1.11 -18.44
N PHE A 52 7.06 -0.49 -17.29
CA PHE A 52 7.42 0.90 -17.06
C PHE A 52 8.94 1.06 -16.94
N SER A 53 9.51 2.07 -17.59
CA SER A 53 10.93 2.41 -17.42
C SER A 53 11.21 3.02 -16.04
N SER A 54 10.27 3.83 -15.55
CA SER A 54 10.32 4.44 -14.23
C SER A 54 8.91 4.79 -13.74
N PHE A 55 8.75 4.87 -12.43
CA PHE A 55 7.52 5.34 -11.79
C PHE A 55 7.81 5.82 -10.37
N THR A 56 6.87 6.57 -9.79
CA THR A 56 6.96 7.09 -8.43
C THR A 56 5.73 6.68 -7.64
N VAL A 57 5.94 6.25 -6.39
CA VAL A 57 4.88 5.93 -5.44
C VAL A 57 5.02 6.87 -4.24
N ASP A 58 4.06 7.76 -4.11
CA ASP A 58 3.88 8.61 -2.93
C ASP A 58 2.80 7.99 -2.05
N SER A 59 3.10 7.81 -0.77
CA SER A 59 2.21 7.12 0.17
C SER A 59 2.32 7.74 1.57
N SER A 60 1.17 7.84 2.24
CA SER A 60 1.06 8.40 3.58
C SER A 60 0.21 7.50 4.45
N PHE A 61 0.66 7.29 5.68
CA PHE A 61 0.03 6.41 6.67
C PHE A 61 -0.14 7.16 7.98
N LEU A 62 -1.30 6.95 8.61
CA LEU A 62 -1.66 7.65 9.84
C LEU A 62 -2.45 6.72 10.75
N VAL A 63 -2.03 6.61 12.01
CA VAL A 63 -2.75 5.90 13.06
C VAL A 63 -3.04 6.87 14.19
N LYS A 64 -4.30 6.88 14.62
CA LYS A 64 -4.78 7.73 15.71
C LYS A 64 -5.38 6.88 16.83
N ASP A 65 -5.18 7.31 18.06
CA ASP A 65 -5.90 6.85 19.24
C ASP A 65 -6.67 8.04 19.82
N ASN A 66 -7.99 7.89 19.95
CA ASN A 66 -8.91 8.95 20.42
C ASN A 66 -8.67 10.33 19.77
N GLY A 67 -8.35 10.34 18.47
CA GLY A 67 -8.08 11.56 17.68
C GLY A 67 -6.64 12.04 17.69
N SER A 68 -5.82 11.61 18.65
CA SER A 68 -4.38 11.93 18.73
C SER A 68 -3.57 11.03 17.83
N ILE A 69 -2.60 11.59 17.09
CA ILE A 69 -1.72 10.82 16.21
C ILE A 69 -0.70 10.06 17.06
N ILE A 70 -0.75 8.73 17.03
CA ILE A 70 0.20 7.86 17.71
C ILE A 70 1.28 7.31 16.77
N TYR A 71 1.01 7.34 15.46
CA TYR A 71 1.99 6.98 14.45
C TYR A 71 1.64 7.64 13.11
N SER A 72 2.64 8.12 12.39
CA SER A 72 2.50 8.46 10.98
C SER A 72 3.77 8.14 10.19
N LYS A 73 3.59 7.86 8.91
CA LYS A 73 4.70 7.63 7.98
C LYS A 73 4.36 8.14 6.60
N ASN A 74 5.18 9.03 6.07
CA ASN A 74 5.15 9.45 4.67
C ASN A 74 6.32 8.82 3.95
N MET A 75 6.11 8.32 2.73
CA MET A 75 7.14 7.68 1.92
C MET A 75 7.00 8.09 0.46
N LEU A 76 8.11 8.53 -0.12
CA LEU A 76 8.26 8.73 -1.56
C LEU A 76 9.24 7.72 -2.11
N ASN A 77 8.76 6.82 -2.96
CA ASN A 77 9.57 5.81 -3.62
C ASN A 77 9.68 6.15 -5.10
N LYS A 78 10.89 6.32 -5.62
CA LYS A 78 11.15 6.51 -7.03
C LYS A 78 11.86 5.27 -7.56
N TYR A 79 11.28 4.66 -8.58
CA TYR A 79 11.82 3.47 -9.22
C TYR A 79 12.29 3.81 -10.63
N ASN A 80 13.48 3.37 -10.98
CA ASN A 80 14.01 3.40 -12.35
C ASN A 80 14.42 1.98 -12.72
N LEU A 81 13.53 1.27 -13.43
CA LEU A 81 13.75 -0.11 -13.83
C LEU A 81 14.83 -0.22 -14.91
N SER A 82 14.93 0.78 -15.80
CA SER A 82 15.98 0.83 -16.82
C SER A 82 17.39 0.85 -16.21
N ASN A 83 17.56 1.60 -15.13
CA ASN A 83 18.84 1.70 -14.41
C ASN A 83 18.97 0.71 -13.26
N LYS A 84 17.95 -0.13 -13.02
CA LYS A 84 17.83 -0.97 -11.83
C LYS A 84 18.19 -0.19 -10.57
N SER A 85 17.52 0.95 -10.36
CA SER A 85 17.71 1.77 -9.16
C SER A 85 16.40 2.15 -8.48
N VAL A 86 16.51 2.37 -7.17
CA VAL A 86 15.42 2.83 -6.31
C VAL A 86 15.93 3.88 -5.33
N GLU A 87 15.15 4.94 -5.16
CA GLU A 87 15.31 5.93 -4.11
C GLU A 87 14.05 5.91 -3.24
N ASN A 88 14.24 5.86 -1.93
CA ASN A 88 13.19 6.01 -0.94
C ASN A 88 13.57 7.16 -0.02
N THR A 89 12.67 8.11 0.15
CA THR A 89 12.69 9.03 1.29
C THR A 89 11.48 8.74 2.16
N SER A 90 11.66 8.75 3.47
CA SER A 90 10.54 8.64 4.39
C SER A 90 10.68 9.54 5.60
N LYS A 91 9.53 9.96 6.12
CA LYS A 91 9.39 10.67 7.39
C LYS A 91 8.48 9.86 8.28
N THR A 92 8.98 9.45 9.44
CA THR A 92 8.22 8.66 10.42
C THR A 92 8.04 9.48 11.69
N ASN A 93 6.83 9.47 12.25
CA ASN A 93 6.54 9.95 13.60
C ASN A 93 5.97 8.78 14.39
N ASN A 94 6.58 8.41 15.51
CA ASN A 94 6.12 7.32 16.38
C ASN A 94 5.37 7.80 17.64
N GLY A 95 4.88 9.04 17.63
CA GLY A 95 4.19 9.68 18.75
C GLY A 95 5.13 10.46 19.66
N THR A 96 6.39 10.02 19.82
CA THR A 96 7.39 10.68 20.67
C THR A 96 8.54 11.30 19.90
N THR A 97 8.85 10.76 18.73
CA THR A 97 10.07 11.08 17.97
C THR A 97 9.76 11.12 16.49
N VAL A 98 10.40 12.06 15.80
CA VAL A 98 10.34 12.19 14.35
C VAL A 98 11.67 11.79 13.76
N SER A 99 11.65 10.94 12.74
CA SER A 99 12.83 10.53 12.00
C SER A 99 12.64 10.71 10.50
N ASN A 100 13.75 11.00 9.81
CA ASN A 100 13.80 10.95 8.36
C ASN A 100 14.76 9.85 7.94
N GLU A 101 14.41 9.14 6.89
CA GLU A 101 15.24 8.11 6.28
C GLU A 101 15.42 8.42 4.80
N LEU A 102 16.66 8.25 4.33
CA LEU A 102 16.99 8.15 2.92
C LEU A 102 17.55 6.76 2.67
N TYR A 103 17.09 6.13 1.61
CA TYR A 103 17.66 4.91 1.08
C TYR A 103 17.78 5.01 -0.43
N TYR A 104 18.95 4.68 -0.95
CA TYR A 104 19.20 4.55 -2.38
C TYR A 104 19.89 3.21 -2.65
N LYS A 105 19.51 2.56 -3.73
CA LYS A 105 20.20 1.38 -4.25
C LYS A 105 20.24 1.44 -5.76
N ASP A 106 21.40 1.12 -6.33
CA ASP A 106 21.56 0.74 -7.72
C ASP A 106 22.45 -0.51 -7.84
N LYS A 107 22.94 -0.79 -9.06
CA LYS A 107 23.81 -1.93 -9.36
C LYS A 107 25.19 -1.88 -8.69
N ASN A 108 25.64 -0.70 -8.26
CA ASN A 108 27.00 -0.45 -7.79
C ASN A 108 27.03 -0.05 -6.31
N THR A 109 26.00 0.62 -5.80
CA THR A 109 26.06 1.29 -4.50
C THR A 109 24.72 1.21 -3.77
N ILE A 110 24.81 1.08 -2.45
CA ILE A 110 23.71 1.33 -1.52
C ILE A 110 24.10 2.52 -0.65
N ILE A 111 23.20 3.50 -0.56
CA ILE A 111 23.35 4.65 0.34
C ILE A 111 22.18 4.61 1.31
N ASN A 112 22.45 4.75 2.61
CA ASN A 112 21.40 4.93 3.59
C ASN A 112 21.77 6.00 4.62
N ASN A 113 20.75 6.69 5.11
CA ASN A 113 20.84 7.63 6.21
C ASN A 113 19.55 7.54 7.05
N ASN A 114 19.68 7.65 8.37
CA ASN A 114 18.57 7.75 9.29
C ASN A 114 18.93 8.73 10.39
N THR A 115 18.12 9.78 10.56
CA THR A 115 18.39 10.88 11.49
C THR A 115 18.42 10.45 12.97
N LEU A 116 17.84 9.30 13.33
CA LEU A 116 17.91 8.75 14.69
C LEU A 116 19.32 8.24 15.04
N ASN A 117 20.07 7.82 14.04
CA ASN A 117 21.44 7.32 14.19
C ASN A 117 22.47 8.42 13.86
N GLY A 118 22.04 9.70 13.85
CA GLY A 118 22.83 10.85 13.44
C GLY A 118 22.71 11.24 11.97
N ASN A 119 23.32 12.36 11.58
CA ASN A 119 23.34 12.86 10.19
C ASN A 119 24.48 12.26 9.36
N MET A 120 24.72 10.95 9.47
CA MET A 120 25.75 10.25 8.70
C MET A 120 25.15 9.48 7.54
N TYR A 121 25.81 9.55 6.38
CA TYR A 121 25.49 8.72 5.21
C TYR A 121 26.38 7.49 5.21
N TYR A 122 25.77 6.31 5.22
CA TYR A 122 26.47 5.04 5.06
C TYR A 122 26.43 4.64 3.59
N VAL A 123 27.61 4.52 3.00
CA VAL A 123 27.80 4.15 1.60
C VAL A 123 28.41 2.75 1.54
N THR A 124 27.75 1.84 0.83
CA THR A 124 28.23 0.47 0.62
C THR A 124 28.39 0.22 -0.87
N ASN A 125 29.60 -0.11 -1.31
CA ASN A 125 29.87 -0.50 -2.69
C ASN A 125 29.59 -1.99 -2.88
N ILE A 126 28.83 -2.33 -3.92
CA ILE A 126 28.48 -3.70 -4.29
C ILE A 126 29.57 -4.23 -5.22
N THR A 127 30.42 -5.12 -4.69
CA THR A 127 31.49 -5.77 -5.46
C THR A 127 31.04 -7.08 -6.12
N ASP A 128 30.05 -7.74 -5.52
CA ASP A 128 29.45 -8.96 -6.04
C ASP A 128 28.17 -8.64 -6.84
N LYS A 129 28.31 -8.67 -8.17
CA LYS A 129 27.22 -8.34 -9.10
C LYS A 129 26.06 -9.33 -9.08
N THR A 130 26.25 -10.53 -8.52
CA THR A 130 25.15 -11.49 -8.36
C THR A 130 24.13 -11.03 -7.31
N LYS A 131 24.58 -10.28 -6.29
CA LYS A 131 23.71 -9.65 -5.27
C LYS A 131 23.06 -8.35 -5.75
N ALA A 132 23.55 -7.80 -6.87
CA ALA A 132 22.98 -6.61 -7.50
C ALA A 132 21.74 -6.93 -8.35
N ASP A 133 21.56 -8.20 -8.76
CA ASP A 133 20.53 -8.62 -9.71
C ASP A 133 19.20 -9.07 -9.08
N ASP A 134 19.10 -9.03 -7.75
CA ASP A 134 17.82 -9.20 -7.05
C ASP A 134 16.79 -8.20 -7.59
N SER A 135 15.63 -8.69 -8.02
CA SER A 135 14.57 -7.82 -8.52
C SER A 135 14.20 -6.77 -7.48
N ILE A 136 14.20 -5.51 -7.91
CA ILE A 136 13.91 -4.35 -7.05
C ILE A 136 12.44 -4.35 -6.64
N LEU A 137 11.60 -4.96 -7.47
CA LEU A 137 10.17 -5.09 -7.29
C LEU A 137 9.73 -6.50 -7.71
N SER A 138 8.75 -7.05 -7.01
CA SER A 138 8.04 -8.27 -7.36
C SER A 138 6.58 -7.95 -7.62
N ASP A 139 5.93 -8.73 -8.48
CA ASP A 139 4.50 -8.60 -8.73
C ASP A 139 3.74 -9.31 -7.60
N PRO A 140 3.01 -8.58 -6.72
CA PRO A 140 2.30 -9.18 -5.61
C PRO A 140 1.22 -10.17 -6.08
N PHE A 141 0.71 -10.07 -7.31
CA PHE A 141 -0.29 -10.98 -7.85
C PHE A 141 0.28 -12.29 -8.40
N LYS A 142 1.61 -12.44 -8.43
CA LYS A 142 2.30 -13.67 -8.84
C LYS A 142 2.87 -14.47 -7.67
N GLU A 143 2.65 -14.04 -6.43
CA GLU A 143 3.10 -14.79 -5.26
C GLU A 143 2.24 -16.05 -5.03
N ASN A 144 2.86 -17.12 -4.51
CA ASN A 144 2.25 -18.46 -4.40
C ASN A 144 0.92 -18.52 -3.63
N ARG A 145 0.59 -17.51 -2.82
CA ARG A 145 -0.64 -17.47 -2.00
C ARG A 145 -1.67 -16.46 -2.49
N THR A 146 -1.34 -15.63 -3.47
CA THR A 146 -2.20 -14.50 -3.86
C THR A 146 -3.47 -14.96 -4.55
N SER A 147 -3.42 -16.05 -5.30
CA SER A 147 -4.61 -16.63 -5.95
C SER A 147 -5.65 -17.16 -4.94
N ASP A 148 -5.20 -17.73 -3.83
CA ASP A 148 -6.11 -18.23 -2.78
C ASP A 148 -6.71 -17.08 -1.98
N ILE A 149 -5.90 -16.08 -1.67
CA ILE A 149 -6.36 -14.81 -1.08
C ILE A 149 -7.42 -14.17 -1.98
N GLU A 150 -7.17 -14.09 -3.29
CA GLU A 150 -8.11 -13.50 -4.24
C GLU A 150 -9.46 -14.22 -4.23
N LYS A 151 -9.46 -15.56 -4.18
CA LYS A 151 -10.71 -16.35 -4.07
C LYS A 151 -11.47 -16.07 -2.77
N ILE A 152 -10.76 -15.94 -1.65
CA ILE A 152 -11.36 -15.60 -0.34
C ILE A 152 -12.02 -14.21 -0.43
N VAL A 153 -11.32 -13.24 -1.02
CA VAL A 153 -11.84 -11.88 -1.19
C VAL A 153 -13.03 -11.88 -2.15
N ASP A 154 -12.94 -12.54 -3.31
CA ASP A 154 -14.01 -12.65 -4.31
C ASP A 154 -15.29 -13.26 -3.70
N ALA A 155 -15.15 -14.23 -2.80
CA ALA A 155 -16.26 -14.86 -2.09
C ALA A 155 -16.81 -13.96 -0.96
N ALA A 156 -15.93 -13.28 -0.22
CA ALA A 156 -16.33 -12.42 0.89
C ALA A 156 -16.98 -11.11 0.43
N ILE A 157 -16.63 -10.63 -0.77
CA ILE A 157 -17.18 -9.39 -1.33
C ILE A 157 -18.68 -9.54 -1.64
N GLY A 158 -19.13 -10.70 -2.14
CA GLY A 158 -20.54 -10.96 -2.42
C GLY A 158 -21.24 -9.81 -3.18
N ASN A 159 -22.24 -9.20 -2.54
CA ASN A 159 -23.03 -8.09 -3.09
C ASN A 159 -22.27 -6.76 -3.18
N LEU A 160 -21.04 -6.68 -2.68
CA LEU A 160 -20.17 -5.51 -2.80
C LEU A 160 -19.54 -5.37 -4.19
N LYS A 161 -19.78 -6.29 -5.13
CA LYS A 161 -19.20 -6.15 -6.49
C LYS A 161 -19.77 -4.94 -7.25
N ASP A 162 -21.06 -4.69 -7.06
CA ASP A 162 -21.83 -3.62 -7.75
C ASP A 162 -21.71 -2.27 -7.07
N SER A 163 -20.82 -2.21 -6.09
CA SER A 163 -20.53 -1.04 -5.32
C SER A 163 -19.80 0.05 -6.12
N ILE A 164 -18.71 -0.35 -6.78
CA ILE A 164 -17.77 0.62 -7.30
C ILE A 164 -18.39 1.36 -8.48
N SER A 165 -18.59 2.67 -8.32
CA SER A 165 -19.08 3.52 -9.39
C SER A 165 -17.97 3.74 -10.41
N VAL A 166 -18.27 3.53 -11.69
CA VAL A 166 -17.32 3.70 -12.78
C VAL A 166 -17.83 4.77 -13.72
N THR A 167 -17.06 5.84 -13.87
CA THR A 167 -17.29 6.89 -14.86
C THR A 167 -16.20 6.84 -15.91
N GLU A 168 -16.56 6.50 -17.15
CA GLU A 168 -15.65 6.61 -18.28
C GLU A 168 -15.64 8.05 -18.81
N LYS A 169 -14.45 8.59 -19.04
CA LYS A 169 -14.26 9.92 -19.60
C LYS A 169 -14.13 9.83 -21.13
N PRO A 170 -14.34 10.93 -21.88
CA PRO A 170 -14.22 10.93 -23.34
C PRO A 170 -12.86 10.49 -23.90
N ASP A 171 -11.78 10.54 -23.09
CA ASP A 171 -10.43 10.10 -23.46
C ASP A 171 -10.19 8.58 -23.22
N GLY A 172 -11.23 7.85 -22.80
CA GLY A 172 -11.19 6.43 -22.43
C GLY A 172 -10.64 6.14 -21.04
N SER A 173 -10.19 7.17 -20.30
CA SER A 173 -9.80 7.01 -18.89
C SER A 173 -11.03 6.75 -18.02
N LYS A 174 -10.86 6.03 -16.91
CA LYS A 174 -11.96 5.71 -15.99
C LYS A 174 -11.70 6.31 -14.63
N LYS A 175 -12.76 6.81 -14.01
CA LYS A 175 -12.80 7.20 -12.60
C LYS A 175 -13.62 6.16 -11.86
N LEU A 176 -13.01 5.50 -10.87
CA LEU A 176 -13.63 4.54 -9.98
C LEU A 176 -13.77 5.20 -8.61
N LEU A 177 -14.98 5.17 -8.06
CA LEU A 177 -15.30 5.77 -6.78
C LEU A 177 -16.01 4.77 -5.87
N THR A 178 -15.61 4.76 -4.60
CA THR A 178 -16.19 3.91 -3.57
C THR A 178 -16.19 4.65 -2.21
N SER A 179 -17.28 4.61 -1.43
CA SER A 179 -17.45 5.13 -0.07
C SER A 179 -18.44 4.28 0.75
N LEU A 180 -17.94 3.43 1.66
CA LEU A 180 -18.68 2.59 2.60
C LEU A 180 -18.88 3.24 3.95
N ASN A 181 -20.02 2.92 4.57
CA ASN A 181 -20.20 2.97 6.01
C ASN A 181 -20.23 1.57 6.65
N GLU A 182 -20.18 1.54 7.98
CA GLU A 182 -20.18 0.35 8.83
C GLU A 182 -21.26 -0.68 8.45
N ASN A 183 -22.49 -0.23 8.16
CA ASN A 183 -23.62 -1.11 7.90
C ASN A 183 -23.54 -1.81 6.53
N GLN A 184 -22.72 -1.28 5.63
CA GLN A 184 -22.52 -1.82 4.29
C GLN A 184 -21.41 -2.86 4.25
N ILE A 185 -20.63 -3.04 5.32
CA ILE A 185 -19.46 -3.91 5.34
C ILE A 185 -19.87 -5.28 5.88
N PRO A 186 -19.74 -6.37 5.09
CA PRO A 186 -20.11 -7.70 5.57
C PRO A 186 -19.33 -8.11 6.81
N SER A 187 -20.00 -8.81 7.72
CA SER A 187 -19.40 -9.33 8.96
C SER A 187 -18.15 -10.17 8.70
N LEU A 188 -18.13 -10.94 7.61
CA LEU A 188 -16.97 -11.72 7.19
C LEU A 188 -15.74 -10.84 6.88
N ILE A 189 -15.94 -9.68 6.25
CA ILE A 189 -14.85 -8.72 5.98
C ILE A 189 -14.31 -8.15 7.30
N ASN A 190 -15.19 -7.76 8.23
CA ASN A 190 -14.77 -7.30 9.56
C ASN A 190 -13.99 -8.39 10.32
N ALA A 191 -14.42 -9.65 10.25
CA ALA A 191 -13.72 -10.76 10.88
C ALA A 191 -12.32 -10.98 10.30
N LEU A 192 -12.19 -10.97 8.96
CA LEU A 192 -10.89 -11.11 8.27
C LEU A 192 -9.95 -9.97 8.63
N ILE A 193 -10.44 -8.73 8.62
CA ILE A 193 -9.66 -7.53 8.99
C ILE A 193 -9.24 -7.60 10.45
N SER A 194 -10.16 -7.94 11.36
CA SER A 194 -9.86 -8.04 12.79
C SER A 194 -8.82 -9.11 13.07
N PHE A 195 -8.96 -10.30 12.47
CA PHE A 195 -7.99 -11.38 12.59
C PHE A 195 -6.62 -10.93 12.10
N LYS A 196 -6.56 -10.35 10.89
CA LYS A 196 -5.29 -9.96 10.29
C LYS A 196 -4.61 -8.85 11.09
N LEU A 197 -5.34 -7.81 11.48
CA LEU A 197 -4.81 -6.69 12.25
C LEU A 197 -4.25 -7.13 13.62
N LYS A 198 -4.93 -8.07 14.31
CA LYS A 198 -4.44 -8.64 15.57
C LYS A 198 -3.16 -9.44 15.37
N GLU A 199 -3.11 -10.30 14.36
CA GLU A 199 -1.91 -11.07 14.00
C GLU A 199 -0.72 -10.15 13.73
N ASP A 200 -0.99 -9.10 12.96
CA ASP A 200 -0.04 -8.11 12.49
C ASP A 200 0.54 -7.26 13.62
N ILE A 201 -0.30 -6.72 14.50
CA ILE A 201 0.14 -5.99 15.70
C ILE A 201 0.92 -6.91 16.63
N THR A 202 0.49 -8.16 16.80
CA THR A 202 1.21 -9.15 17.60
C THR A 202 2.60 -9.40 17.03
N ASN A 203 2.71 -9.54 15.70
CA ASN A 203 3.99 -9.74 15.03
C ASN A 203 4.91 -8.52 15.16
N ILE A 204 4.38 -7.30 15.01
CA ILE A 204 5.13 -6.06 15.23
C ILE A 204 5.68 -6.02 16.66
N ASN A 205 4.83 -6.29 17.66
CA ASN A 205 5.21 -6.24 19.06
C ASN A 205 6.20 -7.35 19.46
N LYS A 206 6.11 -8.54 18.85
CA LYS A 206 7.11 -9.61 19.03
C LYS A 206 8.48 -9.20 18.49
N GLN A 207 8.53 -8.56 17.32
CA GLN A 207 9.80 -8.10 16.73
C GLN A 207 10.42 -6.91 17.47
N HIS A 208 9.61 -6.09 18.15
CA HIS A 208 10.10 -5.05 19.06
C HIS A 208 10.88 -5.62 20.26
N SER A 209 10.52 -6.83 20.73
CA SER A 209 11.13 -7.43 21.92
C SER A 209 12.54 -8.01 21.68
N GLN A 210 13.03 -8.00 20.43
CA GLN A 210 14.25 -8.70 20.03
C GLN A 210 15.33 -7.81 19.39
N SER A 211 15.11 -6.49 19.30
CA SER A 211 16.03 -5.57 18.61
C SER A 211 15.95 -4.16 19.22
N ASP A 212 17.11 -3.57 19.57
CA ASP A 212 17.31 -2.17 20.04
C ASP A 212 16.88 -1.08 19.02
N SER A 213 16.11 -1.48 18.00
CA SER A 213 15.61 -0.61 16.96
C SER A 213 14.32 0.09 17.41
N SER A 214 14.30 1.40 17.19
CA SER A 214 13.22 2.40 17.27
C SER A 214 11.88 1.99 16.61
N SER A 215 11.33 0.86 17.02
CA SER A 215 10.06 0.31 16.53
C SER A 215 8.96 0.70 17.51
N VAL A 216 7.81 1.06 16.96
CA VAL A 216 6.67 1.55 17.74
C VAL A 216 5.99 0.36 18.39
N LYS A 217 5.91 0.35 19.73
CA LYS A 217 5.04 -0.59 20.44
C LYS A 217 3.60 -0.17 20.18
N LEU A 218 2.88 -0.95 19.38
CA LEU A 218 1.47 -0.68 19.10
C LEU A 218 0.59 -1.20 20.25
N PRO A 219 -0.50 -0.51 20.59
CA PRO A 219 -1.44 -0.99 21.60
C PRO A 219 -2.00 -2.35 21.19
N GLN A 220 -2.08 -3.27 22.16
CA GLN A 220 -2.67 -4.59 21.93
C GLN A 220 -4.18 -4.44 21.72
N ILE A 221 -4.68 -5.07 20.67
CA ILE A 221 -6.10 -5.08 20.34
C ILE A 221 -6.75 -6.28 21.03
N SER A 222 -7.48 -6.02 22.12
CA SER A 222 -8.15 -7.06 22.91
C SER A 222 -9.56 -7.43 22.43
N LYS A 223 -10.20 -6.54 21.65
CA LYS A 223 -11.55 -6.72 21.11
C LYS A 223 -11.52 -6.86 19.60
N ASP A 224 -12.63 -7.31 19.01
CA ASP A 224 -12.78 -7.31 17.57
C ASP A 224 -12.79 -5.89 17.01
N VAL A 225 -12.30 -5.77 15.77
CA VAL A 225 -12.14 -4.50 15.07
C VAL A 225 -13.14 -4.48 13.93
N PHE A 226 -13.87 -3.38 13.85
CA PHE A 226 -14.89 -3.16 12.84
C PHE A 226 -14.53 -1.93 12.03
N VAL A 227 -14.80 -2.01 10.73
CA VAL A 227 -14.57 -0.89 9.83
C VAL A 227 -15.76 0.05 9.94
N LYS A 228 -15.52 1.27 10.43
CA LYS A 228 -16.56 2.30 10.53
C LYS A 228 -16.87 2.96 9.18
N ASN A 229 -15.84 3.18 8.38
CA ASN A 229 -15.93 3.76 7.05
C ASN A 229 -14.72 3.34 6.20
N ALA A 230 -14.92 3.30 4.89
CA ALA A 230 -13.84 3.11 3.92
C ALA A 230 -14.18 3.88 2.64
N SER A 231 -13.22 4.54 2.03
CA SER A 231 -13.43 5.24 0.76
C SER A 231 -12.20 5.13 -0.12
N ALA A 232 -12.41 5.01 -1.43
CA ALA A 232 -11.36 5.04 -2.42
C ALA A 232 -11.79 5.83 -3.65
N GLU A 233 -10.84 6.57 -4.21
CA GLU A 233 -10.95 7.23 -5.50
C GLU A 233 -9.75 6.80 -6.34
N ILE A 234 -10.04 6.19 -7.49
CA ILE A 234 -9.03 5.62 -8.37
C ILE A 234 -9.28 6.16 -9.77
N THR A 235 -8.22 6.60 -10.43
CA THR A 235 -8.28 6.97 -11.84
C THR A 235 -7.39 6.03 -12.63
N THR A 236 -7.89 5.52 -13.76
CA THR A 236 -7.12 4.68 -14.69
C THR A 236 -6.92 5.41 -15.99
N ASP A 237 -5.84 5.14 -16.71
CA ASP A 237 -5.74 5.51 -18.12
C ASP A 237 -6.65 4.64 -19.01
N LYS A 238 -6.65 4.93 -20.31
CA LYS A 238 -7.41 4.17 -21.32
C LYS A 238 -7.05 2.68 -21.43
N ASN A 239 -5.87 2.30 -20.92
CA ASN A 239 -5.43 0.91 -20.91
C ASN A 239 -5.75 0.22 -19.56
N GLY A 240 -6.35 0.94 -18.61
CA GLY A 240 -6.69 0.42 -17.29
C GLY A 240 -5.56 0.50 -16.26
N SER A 241 -4.41 1.15 -16.55
CA SER A 241 -3.37 1.37 -15.54
C SER A 241 -3.76 2.50 -14.59
N ILE A 242 -3.60 2.29 -13.29
CA ILE A 242 -3.88 3.29 -12.27
C ILE A 242 -2.90 4.46 -12.41
N ARG A 243 -3.45 5.67 -12.36
CA ARG A 243 -2.71 6.93 -12.38
C ARG A 243 -3.10 7.78 -11.19
N ASN A 244 -2.14 8.56 -10.69
CA ASN A 244 -2.44 9.60 -9.72
C ASN A 244 -3.30 10.68 -10.38
N GLY A 245 -4.47 10.97 -9.79
CA GLY A 245 -5.27 12.15 -10.07
C GLY A 245 -4.71 13.35 -9.32
N HIS A 246 -3.58 13.90 -9.74
CA HIS A 246 -3.05 15.11 -9.12
C HIS A 246 -3.76 16.34 -9.69
N HIS A 247 -4.82 16.79 -9.01
CA HIS A 247 -5.33 18.13 -9.18
C HIS A 247 -4.34 19.09 -8.50
N ASN A 248 -3.41 19.64 -9.28
CA ASN A 248 -2.54 20.74 -8.87
C ASN A 248 -3.43 21.97 -8.60
N LYS A 249 -3.97 22.10 -7.39
CA LYS A 249 -4.43 23.40 -6.91
C LYS A 249 -3.17 24.16 -6.51
N LYS A 250 -2.67 24.97 -7.45
CA LYS A 250 -1.62 25.97 -7.21
C LYS A 250 -1.92 26.64 -5.86
N ARG A 251 -1.03 26.47 -4.88
CA ARG A 251 -0.99 27.36 -3.72
C ARG A 251 -0.44 28.68 -4.26
N GLY A 252 -1.34 29.65 -4.42
CA GLY A 252 -0.97 31.06 -4.39
C GLY A 252 -0.65 31.49 -2.97
#